data_AF-A0A2D8C6F5-F1
#
_entry.id   AF-A0A2D8C6F5-F1
#
_cell.length_a   1.000
_cell.length_b   1.000
_cell.length_c   1.000
_cell.angle_alpha   90.00
_cell.angle_beta   90.00
_cell.angle_gamma   90.00
#
_symmetry.space_group_name_H-M   'P 1'
#
loop_
_entity.id
_entity.type
_entity.pdbx_description
1 polymer ?
#
loop_
_entity_poly.entity_id
_entity_poly.type
_entity_poly.pdbx_seq_one_letter_code
_entity_poly.pdbx_strand_id
1 'polypeptide(L)' 'MNKLAKLLPALALVLGATLAFAFSSPPQGTLKALVNNQWVEISESQPYLCDEAQTSCTARFDEQDQMIPGTEEAGEYIPL' A
#
# COMPACT_ATOMS: atom_id res chain seq x y z
N MET A 1 5.60 29.63 -55.79
CA MET A 1 5.44 28.23 -55.36
C MET A 1 6.24 28.02 -54.07
N ASN A 2 5.52 27.77 -52.98
CA ASN A 2 5.82 26.99 -51.77
C ASN A 2 7.31 26.64 -51.54
N LYS A 3 7.90 26.83 -50.36
CA LYS A 3 7.50 26.23 -49.09
C LYS A 3 8.16 26.97 -47.89
N LEU A 4 7.48 27.98 -47.37
CA LEU A 4 7.63 28.41 -45.97
C LEU A 4 6.67 27.57 -45.15
N ALA A 5 7.06 26.36 -44.75
CA ALA A 5 6.28 25.55 -43.82
C ALA A 5 7.13 24.43 -43.22
N LYS A 6 7.12 24.38 -41.89
CA LYS A 6 7.33 23.19 -41.05
C LYS A 6 8.76 22.70 -40.90
N LEU A 7 9.56 23.45 -40.15
CA LEU A 7 10.36 22.83 -39.09
C LEU A 7 10.02 23.58 -37.80
N LEU A 8 8.81 23.26 -37.31
CA LEU A 8 8.32 23.71 -36.02
C LEU A 8 9.27 23.23 -34.91
N PRO A 9 9.40 24.03 -33.84
CA PRO A 9 10.42 23.88 -32.83
C PRO A 9 10.26 22.55 -32.10
N ALA A 10 11.36 21.83 -31.90
CA ALA A 10 11.46 20.71 -30.97
C ALA A 10 11.44 21.21 -29.51
N LEU A 11 10.44 22.03 -29.18
CA LEU A 11 10.07 22.49 -27.84
C LEU A 11 8.77 21.76 -27.45
N ALA A 12 8.83 20.46 -27.24
CA ALA A 12 7.79 19.73 -26.54
C ALA A 12 8.30 18.35 -26.15
N LEU A 13 8.07 17.97 -24.89
CA LEU A 13 8.54 16.77 -24.19
C LEU A 13 10.03 16.83 -23.85
N VAL A 14 10.43 16.94 -22.59
CA VAL A 14 9.99 16.09 -21.49
C VAL A 14 9.73 16.95 -20.24
N LEU A 15 8.45 17.21 -20.00
CA LEU A 15 7.95 17.66 -18.71
C LEU A 15 8.12 16.54 -17.69
N GLY A 16 8.67 16.90 -16.52
CA GLY A 16 8.19 16.38 -15.24
C GLY A 16 8.66 14.99 -14.84
N ALA A 17 9.92 14.86 -14.40
CA ALA A 17 10.23 13.89 -13.35
C ALA A 17 9.68 14.47 -12.04
N THR A 18 8.36 14.37 -11.85
CA THR A 18 7.70 14.71 -10.60
C THR A 18 8.22 13.77 -9.52
N LEU A 19 8.90 14.37 -8.55
CA LEU A 19 9.32 13.85 -7.26
C LEU A 19 8.50 12.62 -6.81
N ALA A 20 9.14 11.46 -6.82
CA ALA A 20 8.71 10.30 -6.04
C ALA A 20 8.95 10.63 -4.57
N PHE A 21 8.07 11.44 -3.98
CA PHE A 21 7.98 11.55 -2.54
C PHE A 21 7.42 10.22 -2.04
N ALA A 22 8.30 9.34 -1.57
CA ALA A 22 7.95 8.25 -0.68
C ALA A 22 7.47 8.87 0.65
N PHE A 23 6.24 9.37 0.66
CA PHE A 23 5.54 9.68 1.89
C PHE A 23 5.30 8.35 2.61
N SER A 24 6.20 7.97 3.52
CA SER A 24 5.89 6.94 4.52
C SER A 24 4.85 7.55 5.45
N SER A 25 3.59 7.52 5.02
CA SER A 25 2.47 7.92 5.85
C SER A 25 2.50 7.05 7.10
N PRO A 26 2.28 7.60 8.30
CA PRO A 26 2.16 6.79 9.50
C PRO A 26 1.11 5.70 9.27
N PRO A 27 1.31 4.51 9.86
CA PRO A 27 0.37 3.41 9.70
C PRO A 27 -1.04 3.90 10.08
N GLN A 28 -1.98 3.80 9.13
CA GLN A 28 -3.35 4.25 9.34
C GLN A 28 -4.15 3.12 9.98
N GLY A 29 -4.86 3.40 11.07
CA GLY A 29 -5.78 2.45 11.70
C GLY A 29 -5.12 1.42 12.62
N THR A 30 -5.96 0.55 13.17
CA THR A 30 -5.61 -0.48 14.15
C THR A 30 -5.13 -1.75 13.46
N LEU A 31 -3.97 -2.27 13.85
CA LEU A 31 -3.45 -3.55 13.37
C LEU A 31 -4.24 -4.71 14.02
N LYS A 32 -4.77 -5.60 13.18
CA LYS A 32 -5.45 -6.82 13.62
C LYS A 32 -4.85 -8.04 12.95
N ALA A 33 -4.83 -9.16 13.66
CA ALA A 33 -4.52 -10.48 13.13
C ALA A 33 -5.78 -11.33 12.99
N LEU A 34 -5.82 -12.21 12.00
CA LEU A 34 -6.88 -13.20 11.87
C LEU A 34 -6.51 -14.43 12.70
N VAL A 35 -7.18 -14.61 13.84
CA VAL A 35 -6.99 -15.75 14.75
C VAL A 35 -8.31 -16.48 14.91
N ASN A 36 -8.34 -17.79 14.64
CA ASN A 36 -9.56 -18.60 14.68
C ASN A 36 -10.72 -17.99 13.85
N ASN A 37 -10.38 -17.45 12.66
CA ASN A 37 -11.35 -16.83 11.76
C ASN A 37 -12.03 -15.56 12.32
N GLN A 38 -11.40 -14.91 13.31
CA GLN A 38 -11.83 -13.63 13.89
C GLN A 38 -10.67 -12.63 13.87
N TRP A 39 -10.96 -11.37 13.56
CA TRP A 39 -9.99 -10.29 13.61
C TRP A 39 -9.79 -9.82 15.06
N VAL A 40 -8.57 -9.95 15.57
CA VAL A 40 -8.19 -9.57 16.93
C VAL A 40 -7.12 -8.49 16.85
N GLU A 41 -7.30 -7.41 17.61
CA GLU A 41 -6.31 -6.34 17.72
C GLU A 41 -5.00 -6.87 18.32
N ILE A 42 -3.88 -6.53 17.67
CA ILE A 42 -2.54 -6.88 18.12
C ILE A 42 -1.70 -5.60 18.29
N SER A 43 -0.70 -5.67 19.16
CA SER A 43 0.20 -4.53 19.36
C SER A 43 1.14 -4.37 18.16
N GLU A 44 1.36 -3.12 17.72
CA GLU A 44 2.38 -2.76 16.71
C GLU A 44 3.80 -3.18 17.12
N SER A 45 4.03 -3.35 18.42
CA SER A 45 5.32 -3.77 18.98
C SER A 45 5.46 -5.28 19.17
N GLN A 46 4.38 -6.04 18.96
CA GLN A 46 4.41 -7.48 19.12
C GLN A 46 5.07 -8.11 17.87
N PRO A 47 6.16 -8.87 18.02
CA PRO A 47 6.72 -9.60 16.90
C PRO A 47 5.78 -10.75 16.49
N TYR A 48 5.64 -10.95 15.18
CA TYR A 48 4.86 -12.03 14.59
C TYR A 48 5.43 -12.44 13.23
N LEU A 49 4.97 -13.57 12.72
CA LEU A 49 5.19 -14.02 11.35
C LEU A 49 3.84 -14.24 10.66
N CYS A 50 3.86 -14.07 9.35
CA CYS A 50 2.81 -14.53 8.45
C CYS A 50 3.36 -15.72 7.68
N ASP A 51 3.09 -16.94 8.17
CA ASP A 51 3.52 -18.16 7.50
C ASP A 51 2.71 -18.38 6.21
N GLU A 52 3.31 -18.93 5.17
CA GLU A 52 2.67 -19.01 3.85
C GLU A 52 1.43 -19.92 3.88
N ALA A 53 0.24 -19.31 3.84
CA ALA A 53 -1.05 -20.00 3.84
C ALA A 53 -2.06 -19.27 2.94
N GLN A 54 -3.09 -19.98 2.46
CA GLN A 54 -4.19 -19.40 1.69
C GLN A 54 -5.24 -18.73 2.60
N THR A 55 -4.79 -17.99 3.60
CA THR A 55 -5.60 -17.28 4.60
C THR A 55 -5.12 -15.84 4.72
N SER A 56 -5.83 -15.02 5.50
CA SER A 56 -5.37 -13.69 5.89
C SER A 56 -4.55 -13.79 7.19
N CYS A 57 -3.44 -13.09 7.26
CA CYS A 57 -2.58 -13.04 8.44
C CYS A 57 -2.88 -11.80 9.29
N THR A 58 -2.55 -10.61 8.76
CA THR A 58 -2.83 -9.32 9.39
C THR A 58 -3.48 -8.36 8.40
N ALA A 59 -4.19 -7.35 8.92
CA ALA A 59 -4.72 -6.23 8.16
C ALA A 59 -4.92 -5.02 9.08
N ARG A 60 -5.08 -3.83 8.50
CA ARG A 60 -5.41 -2.61 9.26
C ARG A 60 -6.88 -2.26 9.13
N PHE A 61 -7.45 -1.75 10.21
CA PHE A 61 -8.85 -1.36 10.31
C PHE A 61 -8.98 0.11 10.68
N ASP A 62 -9.91 0.84 10.07
CA ASP A 62 -10.20 2.23 10.40
C ASP A 62 -11.00 2.40 11.70
N GLU A 63 -11.34 3.64 12.05
CA GLU A 63 -12.09 3.97 13.27
C GLU A 63 -13.52 3.39 13.28
N GLN A 64 -14.04 2.97 12.12
CA GLN A 64 -15.34 2.37 11.91
C GLN A 64 -15.28 0.84 11.83
N ASP A 65 -14.13 0.26 12.19
CA ASP A 65 -13.86 -1.18 12.11
C ASP A 65 -14.01 -1.75 10.69
N GLN A 66 -13.74 -0.93 9.67
CA GLN A 66 -13.65 -1.37 8.28
C GLN A 66 -12.20 -1.65 7.91
N MET A 67 -11.95 -2.74 7.19
CA MET A 67 -10.62 -3.06 6.69
C MET A 67 -10.16 -2.02 5.68
N ILE A 68 -8.95 -1.49 5.88
CA ILE A 68 -8.31 -0.54 4.98
C ILE A 68 -7.77 -1.30 3.77
N PRO A 69 -8.23 -1.00 2.53
CA PRO A 69 -7.81 -1.73 1.34
C PRO A 69 -6.30 -1.71 1.12
N GLY A 70 -5.74 -2.86 0.74
CA GLY A 70 -4.30 -3.00 0.44
C GLY A 70 -3.40 -3.14 1.66
N THR A 71 -3.98 -3.24 2.87
CA THR A 71 -3.22 -3.51 4.11
C THR A 71 -3.27 -4.97 4.55
N GLU A 72 -4.05 -5.80 3.87
CA GLU A 72 -4.15 -7.23 4.14
C GLU A 72 -2.88 -7.96 3.68
N GLU A 73 -2.27 -8.68 4.62
CA GLU A 73 -1.16 -9.59 4.39
C GLU A 73 -1.68 -11.03 4.39
N ALA A 74 -1.32 -11.80 3.38
CA ALA A 74 -1.69 -13.21 3.28
C ALA A 74 -0.80 -14.07 4.18
N GLY A 75 -1.38 -15.12 4.76
CA GLY A 75 -0.66 -16.10 5.57
C GLY A 75 -1.43 -16.54 6.81
N GLU A 76 -0.79 -17.38 7.63
CA GLU A 76 -1.25 -17.73 8.97
C GLU A 76 -0.49 -16.89 10.00
N TYR A 77 -1.22 -16.26 10.91
CA TYR A 77 -0.63 -15.46 11.98
C TYR A 77 0.03 -16.34 13.05
N ILE A 78 1.34 -16.17 13.24
CA ILE A 78 2.12 -16.85 14.28
C ILE A 78 2.77 -15.81 15.21
N PRO A 79 2.32 -15.67 16.47
CA PRO A 79 2.98 -14.80 17.43
C PRO A 79 4.37 -15.34 17.82
N LEU A 80 5.36 -14.45 17.99
CA LEU A 80 6.73 -14.77 18.39
C LEU A 80 7.04 -14.43 19.85
#